data_AF-A0A5A7X378-F1
#
_entry.id   AF-A0A5A7X378-F1
#
_cell.length_a   1.000
_cell.length_b   1.000
_cell.length_c   1.000
_cell.angle_alpha   90.00
_cell.angle_beta   90.00
_cell.angle_gamma   90.00
#
_symmetry.space_group_name_H-M   'P 1'
#
loop_
_entity.id
_entity.type
_entity.pdbx_description
1 polymer ?
#
loop_
_entity_poly.entity_id
_entity_poly.type
_entity_poly.pdbx_seq_one_letter_code
_entity_poly.pdbx_strand_id
1 'polypeptide(L)'
;MPSFRSCIILGCSLIGAGAIALVGAGAATADSGINLTPGNNGLLNGGTGNTGIANNLLGPGGGNFGVANGLLGGFGNQGIANQGNVNNGLLNIGALQGGIANIGTLQSGIANIGAGQLGVANVGAANAGLLNVGVGNLGLVQVGGGNIGAVNIGDGRNGILRILG
;
A
#
# COMPACT_ATOMS: atom_id res chain seq x y z
N MET A 1 15.33 55.50 34.02
CA MET A 1 16.20 54.34 33.73
C MET A 1 15.38 53.38 32.88
N PRO A 2 15.73 53.12 31.60
CA PRO A 2 15.01 52.11 30.83
C PRO A 2 15.35 50.72 31.40
N SER A 3 14.34 49.93 31.75
CA SER A 3 14.50 48.57 32.25
C SER A 3 14.58 47.60 31.07
N PHE A 4 15.73 46.95 30.94
CA PHE A 4 15.86 45.79 30.04
C PHE A 4 15.08 44.63 30.65
N ARG A 5 14.10 44.11 29.92
CA ARG A 5 13.41 42.87 30.28
C ARG A 5 13.94 41.76 29.39
N SER A 6 14.65 40.79 29.98
CA SER A 6 15.08 39.59 29.29
C SER A 6 13.86 38.74 28.92
N CYS A 7 13.64 38.51 27.63
CA CYS A 7 12.69 37.51 27.14
C CYS A 7 13.47 36.24 26.81
N ILE A 8 13.22 35.15 27.55
CA ILE A 8 13.69 33.82 27.19
C ILE A 8 12.61 33.21 26.30
N ILE A 9 12.92 32.97 25.02
CA ILE A 9 12.03 32.24 24.14
C ILE A 9 12.33 30.75 24.31
N LEU A 10 11.45 30.04 25.01
CA LEU A 10 11.43 28.57 25.04
C LEU A 10 10.51 28.09 23.91
N GLY A 11 11.08 27.46 22.88
CA GLY A 11 10.32 26.70 21.89
C GLY A 11 10.19 27.27 20.47
N CYS A 12 10.91 28.33 20.08
CA CYS A 12 10.91 28.76 18.67
C CYS A 12 11.99 28.02 17.87
N SER A 13 11.59 27.35 16.79
CA SER A 13 12.51 27.07 15.68
C SER A 13 12.96 28.41 15.12
N LEU A 14 14.26 28.70 15.20
CA LEU A 14 14.86 29.88 14.61
C LEU A 14 14.80 29.71 13.08
N ILE A 15 13.73 30.20 12.48
CA ILE A 15 13.54 30.20 11.03
C ILE A 15 14.43 31.32 10.48
N GLY A 16 15.70 31.00 10.20
CA GLY A 16 16.57 31.87 9.40
C GLY A 16 15.96 32.14 8.02
N ALA A 17 16.42 33.21 7.36
CA ALA A 17 15.96 33.56 6.01
C ALA A 17 16.14 32.37 5.05
N GLY A 18 15.04 31.67 4.73
CA GLY A 18 15.03 30.46 3.89
C GLY A 18 14.44 29.20 4.55
N ALA A 19 14.13 29.20 5.85
CA ALA A 19 13.48 28.05 6.48
C ALA A 19 11.95 28.07 6.30
N ILE A 20 11.35 26.93 5.95
CA ILE A 20 9.90 26.73 5.94
C ILE A 20 9.52 26.14 7.29
N ALA A 21 8.80 26.90 8.10
CA ALA A 21 8.25 26.41 9.36
C ALA A 21 7.02 25.57 9.07
N LEU A 22 7.11 24.26 9.32
CA LEU A 22 5.93 23.42 9.34
C LEU A 22 5.40 23.38 10.77
N VAL A 23 4.38 24.20 11.03
CA VAL A 23 3.69 24.22 12.33
C VAL A 23 2.87 22.94 12.43
N GLY A 24 3.42 21.94 13.12
CA GLY A 24 2.67 20.75 13.51
C GLY A 24 1.61 21.11 14.54
N ALA A 25 0.33 20.96 14.19
CA ALA A 25 -0.77 21.10 15.14
C ALA A 25 -0.68 19.97 16.19
N GLY A 26 -0.52 20.35 17.46
CA GLY A 26 -0.40 19.41 18.56
C GLY A 26 -1.64 18.54 18.73
N ALA A 27 -1.46 17.23 18.58
CA ALA A 27 -2.00 16.15 19.43
C ALA A 27 -1.61 14.79 18.81
N ALA A 28 -1.11 13.88 19.67
CA ALA A 28 -0.76 12.48 19.44
C ALA A 28 0.69 12.16 18.99
N THR A 29 1.47 11.66 19.96
CA THR A 29 2.81 11.01 19.88
C THR A 29 3.93 11.86 19.27
N ALA A 30 5.07 11.97 19.97
CA ALA A 30 6.21 12.75 19.50
C ALA A 30 6.68 12.25 18.13
N ASP A 31 6.69 13.16 17.15
CA ASP A 31 7.34 12.90 15.88
C ASP A 31 8.80 12.53 16.10
N SER A 32 9.31 11.64 15.24
CA SER A 32 10.74 11.42 15.10
C SER A 32 11.12 11.71 13.65
N GLY A 33 12.08 12.61 13.43
CA GLY A 33 12.54 13.01 12.09
C GLY A 33 11.83 14.23 11.49
N ILE A 34 11.83 14.34 10.14
CA ILE A 34 11.31 15.49 9.38
C ILE A 34 10.09 15.04 8.58
N ASN A 35 8.88 15.26 9.08
CA ASN A 35 7.63 14.83 8.45
C ASN A 35 6.73 16.01 8.07
N LEU A 36 5.76 15.79 7.17
CA LEU A 36 4.81 16.80 6.67
C LEU A 36 3.62 17.05 7.60
N THR A 37 3.35 16.12 8.50
CA THR A 37 2.26 16.17 9.47
C THR A 37 2.68 15.45 10.77
N PRO A 38 2.04 15.76 11.91
CA PRO A 38 2.38 15.16 13.21
C PRO A 38 2.00 13.69 13.37
N GLY A 39 2.60 13.05 14.36
CA GLY A 39 2.39 11.65 14.76
C GLY A 39 3.15 10.63 13.89
N ASN A 40 4.22 11.03 13.20
CA ASN A 40 4.96 10.21 12.24
C ASN A 40 6.44 10.00 12.66
N ASN A 41 7.03 8.89 12.24
CA ASN A 41 8.43 8.55 12.47
C ASN A 41 9.18 8.36 11.13
N GLY A 42 10.26 9.10 10.91
CA GLY A 42 11.13 8.99 9.73
C GLY A 42 11.21 10.28 8.89
N LEU A 43 11.01 10.18 7.58
CA LEU A 43 11.25 11.28 6.63
C LEU A 43 10.09 11.48 5.65
N LEU A 44 9.62 12.72 5.49
CA LEU A 44 8.62 13.16 4.52
C LEU A 44 7.28 12.41 4.58
N ASN A 45 6.93 11.82 5.73
CA ASN A 45 5.62 11.20 5.87
C ASN A 45 4.54 12.29 6.00
N GLY A 46 3.44 12.16 5.24
CA GLY A 46 2.18 12.86 5.50
C GLY A 46 1.24 12.01 6.36
N GLY A 47 -0.02 12.41 6.53
CA GLY A 47 -0.99 11.66 7.35
C GLY A 47 -0.61 11.53 8.84
N THR A 48 -1.03 10.45 9.51
CA THR A 48 -0.74 10.22 10.94
C THR A 48 -0.25 8.79 11.19
N GLY A 49 0.61 8.58 12.20
CA GLY A 49 1.02 7.23 12.61
C GLY A 49 1.87 6.46 11.60
N ASN A 50 2.47 7.12 10.62
CA ASN A 50 3.30 6.50 9.61
C ASN A 50 4.75 6.33 10.11
N THR A 51 5.38 5.21 9.76
CA THR A 51 6.80 4.95 10.05
C THR A 51 7.56 4.65 8.76
N GLY A 52 8.63 5.38 8.49
CA GLY A 52 9.52 5.18 7.35
C GLY A 52 9.67 6.42 6.48
N ILE A 53 9.56 6.29 5.16
CA ILE A 53 9.87 7.37 4.20
C ILE A 53 8.69 7.62 3.27
N ALA A 54 8.28 8.89 3.15
CA ALA A 54 7.32 9.37 2.15
C ALA A 54 5.97 8.62 2.13
N ASN A 55 5.55 8.02 3.24
CA ASN A 55 4.22 7.44 3.33
C ASN A 55 3.19 8.58 3.39
N ASN A 56 2.09 8.45 2.63
CA ASN A 56 1.06 9.49 2.51
C ASN A 56 1.59 10.87 2.14
N LEU A 57 2.66 10.96 1.33
CA LEU A 57 3.33 12.22 1.00
C LEU A 57 2.38 13.34 0.49
N LEU A 58 1.34 12.98 -0.27
CA LEU A 58 0.45 13.94 -0.95
C LEU A 58 -1.03 13.75 -0.59
N GLY A 59 -1.36 13.00 0.46
CA GLY A 59 -2.76 12.71 0.79
C GLY A 59 -3.02 12.32 2.25
N PRO A 60 -4.30 12.23 2.65
CA PRO A 60 -4.68 11.81 3.99
C PRO A 60 -4.48 10.30 4.18
N GLY A 61 -4.14 9.85 5.38
CA GLY A 61 -3.91 8.43 5.63
C GLY A 61 -3.16 8.20 6.92
N GLY A 62 -2.78 6.95 7.18
CA GLY A 62 -2.00 6.65 8.36
C GLY A 62 -1.67 5.19 8.63
N GLY A 63 -0.81 4.97 9.62
CA GLY A 63 -0.42 3.62 10.06
C GLY A 63 0.35 2.81 9.01
N ASN A 64 0.95 3.47 8.01
CA ASN A 64 1.77 2.79 7.02
C ASN A 64 3.20 2.60 7.53
N PHE A 65 3.80 1.45 7.21
CA PHE A 65 5.16 1.10 7.58
C PHE A 65 6.00 0.83 6.33
N GLY A 66 7.08 1.57 6.14
CA GLY A 66 8.02 1.38 5.03
C GLY A 66 8.13 2.62 4.14
N VAL A 67 8.10 2.45 2.82
CA VAL A 67 8.47 3.50 1.87
C VAL A 67 7.34 3.78 0.87
N ALA A 68 6.99 5.06 0.70
CA ALA A 68 6.09 5.55 -0.34
C ALA A 68 4.70 4.89 -0.39
N ASN A 69 4.22 4.36 0.73
CA ASN A 69 2.89 3.76 0.77
C ASN A 69 1.80 4.84 0.83
N GLY A 70 0.71 4.63 0.09
CA GLY A 70 -0.47 5.48 0.08
C GLY A 70 -0.17 6.92 -0.36
N LEU A 71 0.57 7.11 -1.46
CA LEU A 71 1.05 8.42 -1.95
C LEU A 71 -0.05 9.50 -1.94
N LEU A 72 -1.23 9.18 -2.47
CA LEU A 72 -2.42 10.05 -2.52
C LEU A 72 -3.43 9.75 -1.39
N GLY A 73 -3.05 8.89 -0.47
CA GLY A 73 -3.82 8.44 0.68
C GLY A 73 -3.87 6.92 0.81
N GLY A 74 -4.10 6.44 2.03
CA GLY A 74 -4.13 5.01 2.33
C GLY A 74 -3.74 4.67 3.77
N PHE A 75 -4.21 3.51 4.24
CA PHE A 75 -4.05 3.07 5.63
C PHE A 75 -3.41 1.70 5.77
N GLY A 76 -2.55 1.53 6.76
CA GLY A 76 -2.11 0.21 7.24
C GLY A 76 -1.31 -0.61 6.23
N ASN A 77 -0.70 0.02 5.23
CA ASN A 77 0.15 -0.68 4.27
C ASN A 77 1.54 -0.92 4.85
N GLN A 78 2.14 -2.06 4.52
CA GLN A 78 3.47 -2.46 4.95
C GLN A 78 4.33 -2.80 3.74
N GLY A 79 5.56 -2.27 3.69
CA GLY A 79 6.51 -2.50 2.59
C GLY A 79 6.70 -1.26 1.73
N ILE A 80 6.65 -1.41 0.40
CA ILE A 80 7.09 -0.36 -0.53
C ILE A 80 6.01 -0.06 -1.58
N ALA A 81 5.67 1.21 -1.70
CA ALA A 81 4.87 1.79 -2.77
C ALA A 81 3.48 1.15 -2.96
N ASN A 82 2.90 0.57 -1.89
CA ASN A 82 1.54 0.06 -1.96
C ASN A 82 0.53 1.21 -1.89
N GLN A 83 -0.52 1.15 -2.71
CA GLN A 83 -1.58 2.16 -2.80
C GLN A 83 -2.92 1.57 -2.35
N GLY A 84 -3.71 2.37 -1.62
CA GLY A 84 -4.95 1.91 -0.99
C GLY A 84 -4.72 1.45 0.45
N ASN A 85 -5.32 0.33 0.86
CA ASN A 85 -5.44 -0.01 2.29
C ASN A 85 -5.03 -1.45 2.62
N VAL A 86 -4.28 -1.63 3.71
CA VAL A 86 -3.97 -2.94 4.31
C VAL A 86 -3.28 -3.87 3.30
N ASN A 87 -2.35 -3.33 2.53
CA ASN A 87 -1.52 -4.12 1.62
C ASN A 87 -0.16 -4.40 2.26
N ASN A 88 0.33 -5.62 2.13
CA ASN A 88 1.65 -6.03 2.59
C ASN A 88 2.52 -6.48 1.41
N GLY A 89 3.69 -5.86 1.24
CA GLY A 89 4.65 -6.20 0.20
C GLY A 89 4.98 -5.01 -0.69
N LEU A 90 5.03 -5.22 -2.01
CA LEU A 90 5.55 -4.24 -2.97
C LEU A 90 4.52 -3.91 -4.05
N LEU A 91 4.33 -2.61 -4.33
CA LEU A 91 3.62 -2.12 -5.53
C LEU A 91 2.17 -2.63 -5.68
N ASN A 92 1.51 -3.01 -4.59
CA ASN A 92 0.12 -3.45 -4.66
C ASN A 92 -0.82 -2.24 -4.75
N ILE A 93 -1.89 -2.31 -5.56
CA ILE A 93 -2.88 -1.23 -5.73
C ILE A 93 -4.26 -1.78 -5.37
N GLY A 94 -4.92 -1.20 -4.37
CA GLY A 94 -6.24 -1.64 -3.90
C GLY A 94 -6.21 -2.00 -2.42
N ALA A 95 -6.81 -3.11 -2.02
CA ALA A 95 -6.98 -3.41 -0.60
C ALA A 95 -6.82 -4.89 -0.22
N LEU A 96 -6.31 -5.14 0.98
CA LEU A 96 -6.16 -6.48 1.55
C LEU A 96 -5.30 -7.38 0.66
N GLN A 97 -4.14 -6.89 0.23
CA GLN A 97 -3.24 -7.63 -0.67
C GLN A 97 -1.97 -8.06 0.03
N GLY A 98 -1.44 -9.22 -0.33
CA GLY A 98 -0.15 -9.74 0.10
C GLY A 98 0.72 -10.08 -1.11
N GLY A 99 1.94 -9.59 -1.15
CA GLY A 99 2.92 -9.93 -2.18
C GLY A 99 3.29 -8.75 -3.08
N ILE A 100 3.35 -8.97 -4.40
CA ILE A 100 4.01 -8.04 -5.33
C ILE A 100 3.10 -7.71 -6.51
N ALA A 101 2.94 -6.41 -6.78
CA ALA A 101 2.31 -5.89 -7.99
C ALA A 101 0.88 -6.42 -8.24
N ASN A 102 0.13 -6.67 -7.16
CA ASN A 102 -1.28 -7.06 -7.25
C ASN A 102 -2.17 -5.82 -7.47
N ILE A 103 -3.25 -5.97 -8.25
CA ILE A 103 -4.21 -4.90 -8.52
C ILE A 103 -5.62 -5.39 -8.24
N GLY A 104 -6.26 -4.86 -7.20
CA GLY A 104 -7.64 -5.14 -6.83
C GLY A 104 -7.78 -5.47 -5.35
N THR A 105 -8.48 -6.56 -5.02
CA THR A 105 -8.82 -6.87 -3.62
C THR A 105 -8.59 -8.32 -3.24
N LEU A 106 -8.21 -8.56 -1.98
CA LEU A 106 -8.05 -9.91 -1.40
C LEU A 106 -7.12 -10.80 -2.24
N GLN A 107 -5.92 -10.31 -2.54
CA GLN A 107 -4.96 -11.04 -3.38
C GLN A 107 -3.77 -11.50 -2.56
N SER A 108 -3.27 -12.69 -2.84
CA SER A 108 -2.02 -13.19 -2.27
C SER A 108 -1.13 -13.77 -3.38
N GLY A 109 0.04 -13.18 -3.57
CA GLY A 109 1.03 -13.62 -4.55
C GLY A 109 1.53 -12.49 -5.44
N ILE A 110 1.67 -12.75 -6.74
CA ILE A 110 2.42 -11.86 -7.65
C ILE A 110 1.59 -11.54 -8.89
N ALA A 111 1.52 -10.25 -9.25
CA ALA A 111 0.96 -9.76 -10.51
C ALA A 111 -0.47 -10.25 -10.80
N ASN A 112 -1.30 -10.40 -9.76
CA ASN A 112 -2.70 -10.75 -9.95
C ASN A 112 -3.54 -9.49 -10.21
N ILE A 113 -4.64 -9.64 -10.96
CA ILE A 113 -5.57 -8.56 -11.29
C ILE A 113 -7.00 -9.05 -11.04
N GLY A 114 -7.77 -8.30 -10.24
CA GLY A 114 -9.17 -8.59 -9.92
C GLY A 114 -9.41 -8.88 -8.43
N ALA A 115 -10.08 -9.98 -8.07
CA ALA A 115 -10.53 -10.19 -6.70
C ALA A 115 -10.35 -11.64 -6.21
N GLY A 116 -9.79 -11.83 -5.01
CA GLY A 116 -9.74 -13.16 -4.39
C GLY A 116 -8.74 -14.11 -5.04
N GLN A 117 -7.62 -13.59 -5.56
CA GLN A 117 -6.64 -14.38 -6.32
C GLN A 117 -5.54 -14.93 -5.40
N LEU A 118 -5.15 -16.18 -5.61
CA LEU A 118 -4.00 -16.81 -4.94
C LEU A 118 -3.00 -17.33 -5.99
N GLY A 119 -1.76 -16.86 -5.94
CA GLY A 119 -0.68 -17.33 -6.81
C GLY A 119 -0.17 -16.24 -7.74
N VAL A 120 0.08 -16.57 -9.00
CA VAL A 120 0.87 -15.72 -9.89
C VAL A 120 0.15 -15.44 -11.21
N ALA A 121 0.13 -14.17 -11.62
CA ALA A 121 -0.36 -13.72 -12.92
C ALA A 121 -1.78 -14.19 -13.25
N ASN A 122 -2.68 -14.19 -12.25
CA ASN A 122 -4.09 -14.52 -12.45
C ASN A 122 -4.93 -13.27 -12.71
N VAL A 123 -5.85 -13.33 -13.67
CA VAL A 123 -6.77 -12.25 -14.03
C VAL A 123 -8.21 -12.72 -13.84
N GLY A 124 -9.02 -11.94 -13.13
CA GLY A 124 -10.45 -12.21 -12.91
C GLY A 124 -10.78 -12.39 -11.43
N ALA A 125 -11.47 -13.47 -11.07
CA ALA A 125 -11.95 -13.65 -9.70
C ALA A 125 -11.79 -15.08 -9.17
N ALA A 126 -11.46 -15.21 -7.88
CA ALA A 126 -11.36 -16.50 -7.18
C ALA A 126 -10.45 -17.54 -7.88
N ASN A 127 -9.40 -17.12 -8.58
CA ASN A 127 -8.45 -18.05 -9.20
C ASN A 127 -7.31 -18.39 -8.24
N ALA A 128 -6.92 -19.66 -8.22
CA ALA A 128 -5.79 -20.18 -7.46
C ALA A 128 -4.81 -20.92 -8.38
N GLY A 129 -3.57 -20.42 -8.48
CA GLY A 129 -2.51 -21.05 -9.26
C GLY A 129 -1.74 -20.06 -10.13
N LEU A 130 -1.39 -20.47 -11.35
CA LEU A 130 -0.51 -19.70 -12.25
C LEU A 130 -1.19 -19.48 -13.60
N LEU A 131 -1.20 -18.22 -14.08
CA LEU A 131 -1.67 -17.85 -15.41
C LEU A 131 -3.15 -18.21 -15.69
N ASN A 132 -4.03 -18.01 -14.71
CA ASN A 132 -5.46 -18.25 -14.90
C ASN A 132 -6.22 -16.98 -15.29
N VAL A 133 -7.05 -17.05 -16.31
CA VAL A 133 -7.93 -15.97 -16.78
C VAL A 133 -9.39 -16.41 -16.67
N GLY A 134 -10.17 -15.67 -15.90
CA GLY A 134 -11.60 -15.92 -15.70
C GLY A 134 -11.95 -16.11 -14.22
N VAL A 135 -12.84 -17.05 -13.91
CA VAL A 135 -13.44 -17.16 -12.56
C VAL A 135 -13.32 -18.55 -11.95
N GLY A 136 -12.83 -18.66 -10.73
CA GLY A 136 -12.88 -19.92 -9.97
C GLY A 136 -11.98 -21.02 -10.53
N ASN A 137 -10.91 -20.68 -11.23
CA ASN A 137 -9.98 -21.67 -11.78
C ASN A 137 -8.93 -22.08 -10.73
N LEU A 138 -8.67 -23.38 -10.64
CA LEU A 138 -7.62 -23.97 -9.80
C LEU A 138 -6.60 -24.69 -10.67
N GLY A 139 -5.39 -24.14 -10.79
CA GLY A 139 -4.27 -24.80 -11.44
C GLY A 139 -3.44 -23.91 -12.36
N LEU A 140 -2.98 -24.47 -13.47
CA LEU A 140 -1.99 -23.85 -14.35
C LEU A 140 -2.55 -23.58 -15.74
N VAL A 141 -2.49 -22.33 -16.21
CA VAL A 141 -2.88 -21.92 -17.57
C VAL A 141 -4.32 -22.34 -17.87
N GLN A 142 -5.27 -21.66 -17.24
CA GLN A 142 -6.70 -21.91 -17.42
C GLN A 142 -7.37 -20.67 -18.02
N VAL A 143 -8.25 -20.84 -19.00
CA VAL A 143 -9.07 -19.76 -19.57
C VAL A 143 -10.53 -20.17 -19.52
N GLY A 144 -11.35 -19.41 -18.79
CA GLY A 144 -12.78 -19.66 -18.58
C GLY A 144 -13.14 -19.74 -17.09
N GLY A 145 -14.12 -20.56 -16.74
CA GLY A 145 -14.71 -20.63 -15.41
C GLY A 145 -14.68 -22.04 -14.79
N GLY A 146 -14.29 -22.13 -13.52
CA GLY A 146 -14.41 -23.37 -12.75
C GLY A 146 -13.54 -24.52 -13.24
N ASN A 147 -12.39 -24.24 -13.86
CA ASN A 147 -11.49 -25.27 -14.35
C ASN A 147 -10.53 -25.75 -13.26
N ILE A 148 -10.30 -27.06 -13.18
CA ILE A 148 -9.32 -27.69 -12.30
C ILE A 148 -8.29 -28.45 -13.13
N GLY A 149 -7.00 -28.21 -12.91
CA GLY A 149 -5.90 -28.94 -13.54
C GLY A 149 -4.95 -28.06 -14.33
N ALA A 150 -4.63 -28.43 -15.57
CA ALA A 150 -3.63 -27.70 -16.34
C ALA A 150 -4.01 -27.59 -17.82
N VAL A 151 -3.81 -26.42 -18.40
CA VAL A 151 -4.01 -26.14 -19.84
C VAL A 151 -5.45 -26.42 -20.28
N ASN A 152 -6.41 -25.75 -19.65
CA ASN A 152 -7.83 -25.86 -19.99
C ASN A 152 -8.38 -24.56 -20.57
N ILE A 153 -9.17 -24.68 -21.65
CA ILE A 153 -9.92 -23.60 -22.28
C ILE A 153 -11.40 -23.99 -22.33
N GLY A 154 -12.26 -23.13 -21.76
CA GLY A 154 -13.69 -23.35 -21.58
C GLY A 154 -14.08 -23.40 -20.10
N ASP A 155 -15.27 -23.89 -19.79
CA ASP A 155 -15.80 -23.91 -18.43
C ASP A 155 -15.93 -25.34 -17.89
N GLY A 156 -15.75 -25.51 -16.57
CA GLY A 156 -15.99 -26.76 -15.86
C GLY A 156 -15.06 -27.92 -16.25
N ARG A 157 -13.85 -27.64 -16.74
CA ARG A 157 -12.89 -28.67 -17.17
C ARG A 157 -12.09 -29.20 -15.99
N ASN A 158 -12.03 -30.54 -15.85
CA ASN A 158 -11.27 -31.20 -14.78
C ASN A 158 -10.20 -32.15 -15.34
N GLY A 159 -8.94 -31.71 -15.39
CA GLY A 159 -7.76 -32.51 -15.76
C GLY A 159 -6.75 -31.73 -16.60
N ILE A 160 -5.97 -32.44 -17.42
CA ILE A 160 -4.84 -31.88 -18.18
C ILE A 160 -5.20 -31.80 -19.66
N LEU A 161 -4.94 -30.65 -20.28
CA LEU A 161 -5.09 -30.37 -21.70
C LEU A 161 -6.52 -30.59 -22.22
N ARG A 162 -7.43 -29.69 -21.84
CA ARG A 162 -8.78 -29.63 -22.44
C ARG A 162 -9.00 -28.32 -23.14
N ILE A 163 -8.76 -28.32 -24.45
CA ILE A 163 -8.94 -27.16 -25.31
C ILE A 163 -10.15 -27.44 -26.20
N LEU A 164 -11.29 -26.82 -25.87
CA LEU A 164 -12.55 -26.91 -26.63
C LEU A 164 -13.22 -28.31 -26.60
N GLY A 165 -14.54 -28.33 -26.38
CA GLY A 165 -15.36 -29.55 -26.24
C GLY A 165 -16.76 -29.25 -25.77
#